data_AF-A0A5M6I388-F1
#
_entry.id   AF-A0A5M6I388-F1
#
_cell.length_a   1.000
_cell.length_b   1.000
_cell.length_c   1.000
_cell.angle_alpha   90.00
_cell.angle_beta   90.00
_cell.angle_gamma   90.00
#
_symmetry.space_group_name_H-M   'P 1'
#
loop_
_entity.id
_entity.type
_entity.pdbx_description
1 polymer ?
#
loop_
_entity_poly.entity_id
_entity_poly.type
_entity_poly.pdbx_seq_one_letter_code
_entity_poly.pdbx_strand_id
1 'polypeptide(L)'
;MTHGSPHPNLRTVADRIDALRRERAGLLRAAREARAEAKASPAKAHETALRLARINAEVASVRADIAAAEALAVVNGFNVSLIHAALRLRRMSPDERAEHDAQMALYRQDLGIPSGEARPC
;
A
#
# COMPACT_ATOMS: atom_id res chain seq x y z
N MET A 1 -4.63 -35.29 16.60
CA MET A 1 -5.54 -34.15 16.38
C MET A 1 -4.70 -32.87 16.35
N THR A 2 -4.26 -32.43 15.18
CA THR A 2 -3.51 -31.18 15.05
C THR A 2 -4.49 -30.08 14.63
N HIS A 3 -4.92 -29.26 15.58
CA HIS A 3 -5.60 -28.00 15.27
C HIS A 3 -4.56 -27.03 14.71
N GLY A 4 -4.19 -27.22 13.44
CA GLY A 4 -3.42 -26.24 12.69
C GLY A 4 -4.36 -25.09 12.36
N SER A 5 -4.37 -24.04 13.18
CA SER A 5 -4.94 -22.76 12.78
C SER A 5 -4.39 -22.41 11.40
N PRO A 6 -5.22 -21.96 10.45
CA PRO A 6 -4.74 -21.59 9.13
C PRO A 6 -3.84 -20.37 9.31
N HIS A 7 -2.52 -20.59 9.34
CA HIS A 7 -1.57 -19.51 9.24
C HIS A 7 -1.92 -18.72 7.98
N PRO A 8 -2.12 -17.39 8.06
CA PRO A 8 -2.53 -16.63 6.90
C PRO A 8 -1.43 -16.73 5.84
N ASN A 9 -1.80 -17.20 4.64
CA ASN A 9 -0.85 -17.27 3.54
C ASN A 9 -0.51 -15.86 3.03
N LEU A 10 0.61 -15.74 2.32
CA LEU A 10 1.12 -14.46 1.80
C LEU A 10 0.06 -13.69 1.00
N ARG A 11 -0.76 -14.40 0.21
CA ARG A 11 -1.80 -13.80 -0.62
C ARG A 11 -2.86 -13.13 0.23
N THR A 12 -3.37 -13.81 1.26
CA THR A 12 -4.37 -13.25 2.18
C THR A 12 -3.85 -12.00 2.90
N VAL A 13 -2.61 -12.04 3.38
CA VAL A 13 -1.97 -10.89 4.04
C VAL A 13 -1.79 -9.73 3.06
N ALA A 14 -1.25 -9.99 1.87
CA ALA A 14 -1.03 -8.97 0.85
C ALA A 14 -2.34 -8.33 0.37
N ASP A 15 -3.38 -9.14 0.12
CA ASP A 15 -4.69 -8.65 -0.30
C ASP A 15 -5.36 -7.81 0.81
N ARG A 16 -5.21 -8.19 2.09
CA ARG A 16 -5.69 -7.38 3.22
C ARG A 16 -4.99 -6.03 3.29
N ILE A 17 -3.66 -6.01 3.21
CA ILE A 17 -2.87 -4.76 3.19
C ILE A 17 -3.28 -3.89 1.99
N ASP A 18 -3.48 -4.48 0.81
CA ASP A 18 -3.87 -3.77 -0.40
C ASP A 18 -5.27 -3.15 -0.29
N ALA A 19 -6.24 -3.88 0.27
CA ALA A 19 -7.59 -3.39 0.49
C ALA A 19 -7.61 -2.19 1.45
N LEU A 20 -6.92 -2.29 2.59
CA LEU A 20 -6.80 -1.19 3.56
C LEU A 20 -6.11 0.04 2.96
N ARG A 21 -5.11 -0.17 2.08
CA ARG A 21 -4.46 0.93 1.34
C ARG A 21 -5.41 1.63 0.37
N ARG A 22 -6.28 0.87 -0.32
CA ARG A 22 -7.29 1.42 -1.23
C ARG A 22 -8.34 2.22 -0.46
N GLU A 23 -8.80 1.70 0.68
CA GLU A 23 -9.72 2.39 1.58
C GLU A 23 -9.14 3.71 2.07
N ARG A 24 -7.91 3.69 2.63
CA ARG A 24 -7.20 4.90 3.05
C ARG A 24 -7.06 5.90 1.89
N ALA A 25 -6.74 5.44 0.68
CA ALA A 25 -6.63 6.31 -0.48
C ALA A 25 -7.98 6.97 -0.83
N GLY A 26 -9.10 6.24 -0.71
CA GLY A 26 -10.44 6.77 -0.84
C GLY A 26 -10.75 7.87 0.17
N LEU A 27 -10.48 7.62 1.44
CA LEU A 27 -10.67 8.60 2.52
C LEU A 27 -9.83 9.87 2.29
N LEU A 28 -8.58 9.72 1.83
CA LEU A 28 -7.73 10.86 1.50
C LEU A 28 -8.19 11.65 0.28
N ARG A 29 -8.90 11.04 -0.68
CA ARG A 29 -9.57 11.77 -1.77
C ARG A 29 -10.76 12.56 -1.23
N ALA A 30 -11.63 11.92 -0.44
CA ALA A 30 -12.75 12.59 0.21
C ALA A 30 -12.30 13.78 1.09
N ALA A 31 -11.18 13.65 1.80
CA ALA A 31 -10.59 14.74 2.57
C ALA A 31 -10.13 15.91 1.69
N ARG A 32 -9.58 15.63 0.50
CA ARG A 32 -9.17 16.69 -0.45
C ARG A 32 -10.39 17.41 -1.01
N GLU A 33 -11.44 16.68 -1.35
CA GLU A 33 -12.71 17.23 -1.83
C GLU A 33 -13.35 18.13 -0.76
N ALA A 34 -13.43 17.67 0.49
CA ALA A 34 -13.98 18.46 1.59
C ALA A 34 -13.16 19.73 1.87
N ARG A 35 -11.82 19.68 1.72
CA ARG A 35 -10.97 20.89 1.81
C ARG A 35 -11.21 21.85 0.64
N ALA A 36 -11.41 21.33 -0.57
CA ALA A 36 -11.71 22.15 -1.74
C ALA A 36 -13.08 22.84 -1.56
N GLU A 37 -14.08 22.13 -1.04
CA GLU A 37 -15.39 22.70 -0.70
C GLU A 37 -15.28 23.80 0.36
N ALA A 38 -14.53 23.56 1.45
CA ALA A 38 -14.31 24.56 2.50
C ALA A 38 -13.65 25.84 1.95
N LYS A 39 -12.73 25.69 0.98
CA LYS A 39 -12.07 26.81 0.30
C LYS A 39 -13.03 27.57 -0.62
N ALA A 40 -13.95 26.87 -1.29
CA ALA A 40 -14.92 27.47 -2.21
C ALA A 40 -16.11 28.14 -1.50
N SER A 41 -16.51 27.64 -0.33
CA SER A 41 -17.65 28.17 0.44
C SER A 41 -17.28 28.35 1.92
N PRO A 42 -16.75 29.54 2.31
CA PRO A 42 -16.37 29.80 3.69
C PRO A 42 -17.58 29.78 4.65
N ALA A 43 -18.80 30.00 4.14
CA ALA A 43 -20.04 29.87 4.92
C ALA A 43 -20.27 28.44 5.46
N LYS A 44 -19.72 27.41 4.79
CA LYS A 44 -19.79 26.00 5.21
C LYS A 44 -18.53 25.52 5.93
N ALA A 45 -17.62 26.43 6.31
CA ALA A 45 -16.33 26.07 6.88
C ALA A 45 -16.45 25.23 8.17
N HIS A 46 -17.42 25.53 9.03
CA HIS A 46 -17.63 24.79 10.27
C HIS A 46 -18.08 23.35 10.02
N GLU A 47 -19.09 23.15 9.16
CA GLU A 47 -19.60 21.82 8.80
C GLU A 47 -18.51 20.97 8.11
N THR A 48 -17.79 21.57 7.15
CA THR A 48 -16.68 20.91 6.46
C THR A 48 -15.53 20.57 7.41
N ALA A 49 -15.24 21.39 8.42
CA ALA A 49 -14.25 21.08 9.45
C ALA A 49 -14.66 19.86 10.30
N LEU A 50 -15.93 19.75 10.69
CA LEU A 50 -16.45 18.58 11.42
C LEU A 50 -16.36 17.31 10.56
N ARG A 51 -16.71 17.42 9.27
CA ARG A 51 -16.55 16.31 8.31
C ARG A 51 -15.10 15.89 8.16
N LEU A 52 -14.17 16.85 8.04
CA LEU A 52 -12.74 16.57 7.96
C LEU A 52 -12.19 15.91 9.22
N ALA A 53 -12.66 16.31 10.41
CA ALA A 53 -12.27 15.67 11.66
C ALA A 53 -12.65 14.18 11.68
N ARG A 54 -13.86 13.83 11.21
CA ARG A 54 -14.30 12.44 11.07
C ARG A 54 -13.45 11.65 10.08
N ILE A 55 -13.24 12.20 8.88
CA ILE A 55 -12.40 11.55 7.86
C ILE A 55 -10.97 11.34 8.39
N ASN A 56 -10.40 12.30 9.11
CA ASN A 56 -9.06 12.16 9.69
C ASN A 56 -9.00 11.06 10.76
N ALA A 57 -10.05 10.92 11.59
CA ALA A 57 -10.16 9.83 12.56
C ALA A 57 -10.24 8.47 11.86
N GLU A 58 -11.04 8.34 10.81
CA GLU A 58 -11.12 7.12 10.00
C GLU A 58 -9.77 6.79 9.33
N VAL A 59 -9.08 7.80 8.76
CA VAL A 59 -7.73 7.62 8.20
C VAL A 59 -6.76 7.12 9.27
N ALA A 60 -6.84 7.62 10.51
CA ALA A 60 -5.99 7.16 11.60
C ALA A 60 -6.31 5.69 11.97
N SER A 61 -7.58 5.32 12.02
CA SER A 61 -8.01 3.93 12.26
C SER A 61 -7.47 2.99 11.19
N VAL A 62 -7.68 3.30 9.90
CA VAL A 62 -7.20 2.44 8.80
C VAL A 62 -5.67 2.35 8.78
N ARG A 63 -4.96 3.41 9.19
CA ARG A 63 -3.49 3.35 9.35
C ARG A 63 -3.08 2.38 10.45
N ALA A 64 -3.79 2.36 11.58
CA ALA A 64 -3.54 1.39 12.63
C ALA A 64 -3.80 -0.04 12.15
N ASP A 65 -4.86 -0.26 11.37
CA ASP A 65 -5.18 -1.58 10.79
C ASP A 65 -4.10 -2.07 9.81
N ILE A 66 -3.54 -1.17 8.99
CA ILE A 66 -2.42 -1.48 8.10
C ILE A 66 -1.20 -1.91 8.94
N ALA A 67 -0.87 -1.16 9.98
CA ALA A 67 0.26 -1.47 10.85
C ALA A 67 0.07 -2.83 11.55
N ALA A 68 -1.14 -3.13 12.01
CA ALA A 68 -1.47 -4.43 12.61
C ALA A 68 -1.34 -5.59 11.59
N ALA A 69 -1.82 -5.40 10.35
CA ALA A 69 -1.66 -6.40 9.29
C ALA A 69 -0.19 -6.63 8.92
N GLU A 70 0.62 -5.57 8.88
CA GLU A 70 2.07 -5.66 8.63
C GLU A 70 2.79 -6.35 9.80
N ALA A 71 2.43 -6.07 11.05
CA ALA A 71 2.99 -6.76 12.21
C ALA A 71 2.66 -8.27 12.20
N LEU A 72 1.42 -8.63 11.86
CA LEU A 72 1.03 -10.03 11.65
C LEU A 72 1.85 -10.68 10.52
N ALA A 73 2.14 -9.95 9.45
CA ALA A 73 2.98 -10.46 8.36
C ALA A 73 4.39 -10.82 8.86
N VAL A 74 4.98 -9.95 9.69
CA VAL A 74 6.31 -10.17 10.29
C VAL A 74 6.31 -11.39 11.21
N VAL A 75 5.29 -11.53 12.08
CA VAL A 75 5.17 -12.68 12.99
C VAL A 75 5.06 -14.00 12.22
N ASN A 76 4.46 -13.98 11.02
CA ASN A 76 4.36 -15.14 10.14
C ASN A 76 5.58 -15.32 9.20
N GLY A 77 6.66 -14.55 9.39
CA GLY A 77 7.91 -14.69 8.64
C GLY A 77 7.92 -14.04 7.26
N PHE A 78 6.94 -13.20 6.92
CA PHE A 78 6.93 -12.48 5.65
C PHE A 78 7.73 -11.18 5.71
N ASN A 79 8.47 -10.90 4.64
CA ASN A 79 9.14 -9.62 4.47
C ASN A 79 8.16 -8.55 3.96
N VAL A 80 7.81 -7.60 4.83
CA VAL A 80 6.85 -6.51 4.54
C VAL A 80 7.29 -5.65 3.36
N SER A 81 8.59 -5.35 3.24
CA SER A 81 9.11 -4.57 2.12
C SER A 81 8.91 -5.29 0.79
N LEU A 82 9.09 -6.61 0.75
CA LEU A 82 8.81 -7.42 -0.44
C LEU A 82 7.32 -7.54 -0.74
N ILE A 83 6.46 -7.60 0.29
CA ILE A 83 5.00 -7.51 0.08
C ILE A 83 4.65 -6.18 -0.61
N HIS A 84 5.24 -5.06 -0.17
CA HIS A 84 4.97 -3.76 -0.78
C HIS A 84 5.46 -3.69 -2.22
N ALA A 85 6.63 -4.25 -2.50
CA ALA A 85 7.18 -4.33 -3.85
C ALA A 85 6.28 -5.19 -4.76
N ALA A 86 5.86 -6.37 -4.29
CA ALA A 86 4.95 -7.25 -5.02
C ALA A 86 3.60 -6.58 -5.30
N LEU A 87 3.02 -5.87 -4.32
CA LEU A 87 1.79 -5.10 -4.51
C LEU A 87 1.96 -3.96 -5.52
N ARG A 88 3.14 -3.34 -5.59
CA ARG A 88 3.45 -2.32 -6.61
C ARG A 88 3.50 -2.94 -8.01
N LEU A 89 4.23 -4.05 -8.17
CA LEU A 89 4.31 -4.79 -9.44
C LEU A 89 2.95 -5.28 -9.94
N ARG A 90 2.07 -5.69 -9.02
CA ARG A 90 0.68 -6.10 -9.33
C ARG A 90 -0.18 -4.98 -9.90
N ARG A 91 0.14 -3.71 -9.61
CA ARG A 91 -0.61 -2.54 -10.06
C ARG A 91 -0.09 -1.99 -11.40
N MET A 92 1.15 -2.28 -11.75
CA MET A 92 1.75 -1.86 -13.01
C MET A 92 1.17 -2.66 -14.19
N SER A 93 1.03 -2.01 -15.35
CA SER A 93 0.73 -2.69 -16.61
C SER A 93 1.93 -3.52 -17.10
N PRO A 94 1.76 -4.45 -18.05
CA PRO A 94 2.88 -5.16 -18.67
C PRO A 94 3.92 -4.21 -19.27
N ASP A 95 3.47 -3.14 -19.94
CA ASP A 95 4.35 -2.17 -20.59
C ASP A 95 5.10 -1.32 -19.56
N GLU A 96 4.42 -0.83 -18.52
CA GLU A 96 5.05 -0.09 -17.42
C GLU A 96 6.10 -0.94 -16.69
N ARG A 97 5.85 -2.26 -16.55
CA ARG A 97 6.85 -3.19 -16.01
C ARG A 97 8.05 -3.33 -16.93
N ALA A 98 7.83 -3.49 -18.23
CA ALA A 98 8.92 -3.62 -19.19
C ALA A 98 9.81 -2.36 -19.22
N GLU A 99 9.21 -1.17 -19.20
CA GLU A 99 9.95 0.10 -19.12
C GLU A 99 10.73 0.22 -17.81
N HIS A 100 10.08 -0.08 -16.67
CA HIS A 100 10.74 -0.07 -15.37
C HIS A 100 11.93 -1.04 -15.32
N ASP A 101 11.75 -2.26 -15.85
CA ASP A 101 12.81 -3.26 -15.86
C ASP A 101 13.96 -2.89 -16.81
N ALA A 102 13.67 -2.26 -17.96
CA ALA A 102 14.67 -1.71 -18.87
C ALA A 102 15.49 -0.58 -18.21
N GLN A 103 14.82 0.35 -17.51
CA GLN A 103 15.51 1.41 -16.75
C GLN A 103 16.37 0.84 -15.63
N MET A 104 15.85 -0.15 -14.89
CA MET A 104 16.61 -0.83 -13.83
C MET A 104 17.82 -1.59 -14.38
N ALA A 105 17.71 -2.16 -15.58
CA ALA A 105 18.85 -2.81 -16.24
C ALA A 105 19.96 -1.81 -16.57
N LEU A 106 19.61 -0.63 -17.11
CA LEU A 106 20.56 0.45 -17.36
C LEU A 106 21.25 0.90 -16.07
N TYR A 107 20.49 1.14 -15.00
CA TYR A 107 21.06 1.54 -13.72
C TYR A 107 21.97 0.48 -13.10
N ARG A 108 21.65 -0.81 -13.26
CA ARG A 108 22.53 -1.90 -12.81
C ARG A 108 23.84 -1.90 -13.57
N GLN A 109 23.79 -1.71 -14.88
CA GLN A 109 24.99 -1.60 -15.71
C GLN A 109 25.87 -0.43 -15.26
N ASP A 110 25.29 0.76 -15.09
CA ASP A 110 26.02 1.97 -14.69
C ASP A 110 26.64 1.84 -13.29
N LEU A 111 25.95 1.15 -12.38
CA LEU A 111 26.43 0.91 -11.01
C LEU A 111 27.35 -0.31 -10.89
N GLY A 112 27.64 -1.02 -11.99
CA GLY A 112 28.44 -2.24 -11.97
C GLY A 112 27.80 -3.39 -11.17
N ILE A 113 26.47 -3.36 -10.98
CA ILE A 113 25.72 -4.43 -10.30
C ILE A 113 25.56 -5.57 -11.32
N PRO A 114 26.09 -6.78 -11.04
CA PRO A 114 25.94 -7.89 -11.96
C PRO A 114 24.46 -8.21 -12.13
N SER A 115 24.03 -8.36 -13.38
CA SER A 115 22.74 -8.96 -13.72
C SER A 115 22.75 -10.37 -13.13
N GLY A 116 22.15 -10.55 -11.96
CA GLY A 116 22.10 -11.85 -11.31
C GLY A 116 21.35 -12.83 -12.19
N GLU A 117 22.07 -13.61 -13.00
CA GLU A 117 21.54 -14.86 -13.51
C GLU A 117 21.18 -15.70 -12.28
N ALA A 118 19.90 -16.04 -12.18
CA ALA A 118 19.47 -17.06 -11.23
C ALA A 118 20.28 -18.31 -11.55
N ARG A 119 21.28 -18.63 -10.73
CA ARG A 119 21.97 -19.90 -10.84
C ARG A 119 20.91 -20.99 -10.70
N PRO A 120 20.68 -21.83 -11.72
CA PRO A 120 19.82 -22.98 -11.55
C PRO A 120 20.44 -23.83 -10.43
N CYS A 121 19.64 -24.11 -9.40
CA CYS A 121 20.00 -25.06 -8.35
C CYS A 121 19.80 -26.47 -8.88
#